data_AF-A0AAX6DKD7-F1
#
_entry.id   AF-A0AAX6DKD7-F1
#
_cell.length_a   1.000
_cell.length_b   1.000
_cell.length_c   1.000
_cell.angle_alpha   90.00
_cell.angle_beta   90.00
_cell.angle_gamma   90.00
#
_symmetry.space_group_name_H-M   'P 1'
#
loop_
_entity.id
_entity.type
_entity.pdbx_description
1 polymer ?
#
loop_
_entity_poly.entity_id
_entity_poly.type
_entity_poly.pdbx_seq_one_letter_code
_entity_poly.pdbx_strand_id
1 'polypeptide(L)' 'MEEVRRRAGADDRPLHMVKTVLHELVKLRGTAIKGHLSMVLIDMEPTPIILAYIDLNLQKTSLEVLLHGRLNIL' A
#
# COMPACT_ATOMS: atom_id res chain seq x y z
N MET A 1 9.01 -8.42 2.33
CA MET A 1 9.17 -7.32 3.32
C MET A 1 10.57 -6.71 3.31
N GLU A 2 11.63 -7.50 3.13
CA GLU A 2 13.02 -7.01 3.13
C GLU A 2 13.35 -6.08 1.97
N GLU A 3 12.91 -6.43 0.75
CA GLU A 3 13.11 -5.61 -0.46
C GLU A 3 12.39 -4.24 -0.39
N VAL A 4 11.24 -4.19 0.29
CA VAL A 4 10.50 -2.93 0.53
C VAL A 4 11.29 -1.99 1.45
N ARG A 5 11.99 -2.53 2.45
CA ARG A 5 12.84 -1.74 3.36
C ARG A 5 14.12 -1.28 2.66
N ARG A 6 14.73 -2.15 1.86
CA ARG A 6 15.94 -1.84 1.07
C ARG A 6 15.71 -0.67 0.12
N ARG A 7 14.57 -0.65 -0.59
CA ARG A 7 14.21 0.41 -1.53
C ARG A 7 13.76 1.72 -0.88
N ALA A 8 13.39 1.71 0.40
CA ALA A 8 12.99 2.92 1.13
C ALA A 8 14.19 3.83 1.52
N GLY A 9 15.43 3.30 1.49
CA GLY A 9 16.63 4.04 1.88
C GLY A 9 17.42 4.68 0.73
N ALA A 10 17.12 4.34 -0.53
CA ALA A 10 17.68 5.02 -1.69
C ALA A 10 16.70 6.12 -2.13
N ASP A 11 17.17 7.35 -2.36
CA ASP A 11 16.34 8.49 -2.80
C ASP A 11 15.86 8.28 -4.25
N ASP A 12 14.91 7.36 -4.40
CA ASP A 12 14.31 6.98 -5.67
C ASP A 12 13.01 7.76 -5.80
N ARG A 13 13.12 9.05 -6.14
CA ARG A 13 11.98 9.98 -6.27
C ARG A 13 10.84 9.43 -7.14
N PRO A 14 11.10 8.75 -8.27
CA PRO A 14 10.04 8.08 -9.04
C PRO A 14 9.32 7.00 -8.22
N LEU A 15 10.05 6.16 -7.48
CA LEU A 15 9.46 5.14 -6.63
C LEU A 15 8.64 5.75 -5.48
N HIS A 16 9.09 6.88 -4.92
CA HIS A 16 8.34 7.61 -3.91
C HIS A 16 7.01 8.15 -4.47
N MET A 17 7.02 8.75 -5.66
CA MET A 17 5.80 9.22 -6.34
C MET A 17 4.83 8.07 -6.58
N VAL A 18 5.32 6.93 -7.09
CA VAL A 18 4.50 5.72 -7.32
C VAL A 18 3.89 5.22 -6.01
N LYS A 19 4.66 5.21 -4.91
CA LYS A 19 4.17 4.80 -3.59
C LYS A 19 3.10 5.74 -3.05
N THR A 20 3.26 7.05 -3.23
CA THR A 20 2.28 8.06 -2.80
C THR A 20 0.98 7.93 -3.59
N VAL A 21 1.05 7.79 -4.93
CA VAL A 21 -0.13 7.56 -5.76
C VAL A 21 -0.85 6.27 -5.34
N LEU A 22 -0.11 5.19 -5.13
CA LEU A 22 -0.69 3.92 -4.67
C LEU A 22 -1.35 4.07 -3.29
N HIS A 23 -0.74 4.81 -2.37
CA HIS A 23 -1.29 5.05 -1.05
C HIS A 23 -2.66 5.78 -1.12
N GLU A 24 -2.76 6.84 -1.91
CA GLU A 24 -4.02 7.57 -2.08
C GLU A 24 -5.11 6.73 -2.76
N LEU A 25 -4.75 5.91 -3.76
CA LEU A 25 -5.69 4.98 -4.39
C LEU A 25 -6.21 3.93 -3.42
N VAL A 26 -5.35 3.40 -2.54
CA VAL A 26 -5.75 2.43 -1.50
C VAL A 26 -6.67 3.09 -0.48
N LYS A 27 -6.39 4.33 -0.05
CA LYS A 27 -7.30 5.08 0.83
C LYS A 27 -8.68 5.26 0.21
N LEU A 28 -8.75 5.59 -1.08
CA LEU A 28 -10.01 5.82 -1.79
C LEU A 28 -10.83 4.54 -2.01
N ARG A 29 -10.18 3.39 -2.26
CA ARG A 29 -10.87 2.15 -2.65
C ARG A 29 -10.94 1.10 -1.54
N GLY A 30 -10.12 1.22 -0.50
CA GLY A 30 -10.00 0.21 0.54
C GLY A 30 -9.71 -1.17 -0.06
N THR A 31 -10.33 -2.22 0.49
CA THR A 31 -10.13 -3.61 0.05
C THR A 31 -10.53 -3.86 -1.40
N ALA A 32 -11.43 -3.05 -1.97
CA ALA A 32 -11.86 -3.18 -3.37
C ALA A 32 -10.73 -2.94 -4.37
N ILE A 33 -9.62 -2.30 -3.95
CA ILE A 33 -8.44 -2.06 -4.81
C ILE A 33 -7.87 -3.35 -5.40
N LYS A 34 -7.99 -4.49 -4.70
CA LYS A 34 -7.52 -5.81 -5.18
C LYS A 34 -8.24 -6.26 -6.45
N GLY A 35 -9.49 -5.86 -6.65
CA GLY A 35 -10.27 -6.13 -7.87
C GLY A 35 -9.90 -5.23 -9.06
N HIS A 36 -9.05 -4.22 -8.87
CA HIS A 36 -8.65 -3.25 -9.90
C HIS A 36 -7.23 -3.52 -10.47
N LEU A 37 -6.69 -4.72 -10.21
CA LEU A 37 -5.34 -5.11 -10.62
C LEU A 37 -5.31 -5.90 -11.93
N SER A 38 -6.28 -5.72 -12.81
CA SER A 38 -6.43 -6.50 -14.05
C SER A 38 -5.26 -6.38 -15.03
N MET A 39 -4.47 -5.31 -14.94
CA MET A 39 -3.25 -5.13 -15.74
C MET A 39 -1.98 -5.66 -15.05
N VAL A 40 -2.09 -6.12 -13.81
CA VAL A 40 -0.98 -6.73 -13.07
C VAL A 40 -1.10 -8.24 -13.24
N LEU A 41 -0.03 -8.88 -13.72
CA LEU A 41 0.04 -10.33 -13.81
C LEU A 41 0.23 -10.94 -12.41
N ILE A 42 -0.88 -11.01 -11.65
CA ILE A 42 -0.92 -11.40 -10.24
C ILE A 42 -0.56 -12.87 -9.98
N ASP A 43 -0.73 -13.73 -10.99
CA ASP A 43 -0.47 -15.17 -10.92
C ASP A 43 0.96 -15.56 -11.32
N MET A 44 1.84 -14.56 -11.54
CA MET A 44 3.25 -14.83 -11.87
C MET A 44 4.10 -15.05 -10.63
N GLU A 45 5.09 -15.94 -10.75
CA GLU A 45 6.17 -16.08 -9.76
C GLU A 45 7.46 -15.39 -10.26
N PRO A 46 8.12 -14.56 -9.42
CA PRO A 46 7.70 -14.17 -8.07
C PRO A 46 6.52 -13.19 -8.10
N THR A 47 5.67 -13.27 -7.07
CA THR A 47 4.49 -12.42 -6.94
C THR A 47 4.85 -10.93 -7.08
N PRO A 48 4.09 -10.14 -7.88
CA PRO A 48 4.37 -8.74 -8.07
C PRO A 48 4.44 -7.95 -6.75
N ILE A 49 5.52 -7.18 -6.57
CA ILE A 49 5.80 -6.43 -5.33
C ILE A 49 4.68 -5.43 -4.95
N ILE A 50 3.87 -4.99 -5.93
CA ILE A 50 2.74 -4.09 -5.72
C ILE A 50 1.69 -4.66 -4.75
N LEU A 51 1.50 -5.99 -4.73
CA LEU A 51 0.57 -6.64 -3.79
C LEU A 51 1.02 -6.44 -2.34
N ALA A 52 2.31 -6.58 -2.07
CA ALA A 52 2.87 -6.32 -0.73
C ALA A 52 2.69 -4.86 -0.29
N TYR A 53 2.76 -3.90 -1.22
CA TYR A 53 2.50 -2.50 -0.91
C TYR A 53 1.01 -2.21 -0.67
N ILE A 54 0.11 -2.88 -1.40
CA ILE A 54 -1.34 -2.78 -1.16
C ILE A 54 -1.67 -3.28 0.24
N ASP A 55 -1.21 -4.47 0.62
CA ASP A 55 -1.46 -5.02 1.96
C ASP A 55 -0.87 -4.13 3.06
N LEU A 56 0.34 -3.61 2.86
CA LEU A 56 0.95 -2.66 3.79
C LEU A 56 0.13 -1.38 3.95
N ASN A 57 -0.39 -0.83 2.85
CA ASN A 57 -1.21 0.39 2.90
C ASN A 57 -2.57 0.14 3.55
N LEU A 58 -3.23 -0.99 3.25
CA LEU A 58 -4.49 -1.38 3.89
C LEU A 58 -4.31 -1.51 5.42
N GLN A 59 -3.25 -2.17 5.87
CA GLN A 59 -2.94 -2.31 7.30
C GLN A 59 -2.73 -0.94 7.96
N LYS A 60 -2.00 -0.03 7.31
CA LYS A 60 -1.77 1.33 7.82
C LYS A 60 -3.08 2.12 7.91
N THR A 61 -3.90 2.12 6.87
CA THR A 61 -5.18 2.83 6.88
C THR A 61 -6.11 2.28 7.97
N SER A 62 -6.17 0.95 8.15
CA SER A 62 -6.93 0.37 9.27
C SER A 62 -6.41 0.81 10.64
N LEU A 63 -5.08 0.88 10.82
CA LEU A 63 -4.47 1.37 12.05
C LEU A 63 -4.77 2.85 12.29
N GLU A 64 -4.68 3.69 11.25
CA GLU A 64 -4.99 5.13 11.32
C GLU A 64 -6.45 5.37 11.72
N VAL A 65 -7.39 4.60 11.15
CA VAL A 65 -8.81 4.66 11.51
C VAL A 65 -9.03 4.28 12.97
N LEU A 66 -8.36 3.23 13.46
CA LEU A 66 -8.44 2.83 14.88
C LEU A 66 -7.87 3.89 15.82
N LEU A 67 -6.75 4.52 15.45
CA LEU A 67 -6.13 5.57 16.26
C LEU A 67 -6.99 6.85 16.30
N HIS A 68 -7.51 7.31 15.16
CA HIS A 68 -8.42 8.45 15.12
C HIS A 68 -9.75 8.15 15.81
N GLY A 69 -10.27 6.92 15.64
CA GLY A 69 -11.45 6.45 16.35
C GLY A 69 -11.27 6.51 17.87
N ARG A 70 -10.11 6.12 18.40
CA ARG A 70 -9.78 6.17 19.83
C ARG A 70 -9.60 7.59 20.38
N LEU A 71 -9.10 8.53 19.58
CA LEU A 71 -8.94 9.93 19.99
C LEU A 71 -10.28 10.69 20.06
N ASN A 72 -11.31 10.22 19.36
CA ASN A 72 -12.62 10.86 19.32
C ASN A 72 -13.58 10.41 20.45
N ILE A 73 -13.09 9.57 21.38
CA ILE A 73 -13.86 9.00 22.51
C ILE A 73 -13.23 9.33 23.88
N LEU A 74 -12.21 10.19 23.91
CA LEU A 74 -11.51 10.66 25.10
C LEU A 74 -11.69 12.17 25.27
#